data_AF-A0A7V8Y5C4-F1
#
_entry.id   AF-A0A7V8Y5C4-F1
#
_cell.length_a   1.000
_cell.length_b   1.000
_cell.length_c   1.000
_cell.angle_alpha   90.00
_cell.angle_beta   90.00
_cell.angle_gamma   90.00
#
_symmetry.space_group_name_H-M   'P 1'
#
loop_
_entity.id
_entity.type
_entity.pdbx_description
1 polymer ?
#
loop_
_entity_poly.entity_id
_entity_poly.type
_entity_poly.pdbx_seq_one_letter_code
_entity_poly.pdbx_strand_id
1 'polypeptide(L)'
;MLAGPAAADPAPPPNASELVKRVADAQREATALTEQWHAAKDDLKNKRTKIEPTRKAAADARQAEETFRAGLDPVTQSAYENGNLDQLSALLASDSPAQYLDQMFALEGMAADHRVTLEQALAAVTEADRAEAAANEAASAAQLAVDEIGKRQQEAEIRIAEADKLLRQLSPAERAALRGPEVAGPLGPVTGSGAGPAALRAAMTKLGMPYLWGAEGP
;
A
#
# COMPACT_ATOMS: atom_id res chain seq x y z
N MET A 1 12.89 -62.35 41.86
CA MET A 1 13.45 -61.05 42.29
C MET A 1 14.34 -60.57 41.15
N LEU A 2 14.26 -59.37 40.59
CA LEU A 2 13.44 -58.17 40.76
C LEU A 2 13.50 -57.48 39.40
N ALA A 3 12.35 -57.08 38.85
CA ALA A 3 12.28 -56.17 37.72
C ALA A 3 12.81 -54.80 38.18
N GLY A 4 13.87 -54.31 37.55
CA GLY A 4 14.37 -52.96 37.79
C GLY A 4 13.41 -51.93 37.16
N PRO A 5 13.11 -50.81 37.85
CA PRO A 5 12.21 -49.82 37.31
C PRO A 5 12.84 -49.17 36.06
N ALA A 6 12.07 -49.14 34.97
CA ALA A 6 12.36 -48.27 33.85
C ALA A 6 12.31 -46.83 34.36
N ALA A 7 13.47 -46.17 34.40
CA ALA A 7 13.54 -44.74 34.67
C ALA A 7 12.78 -44.03 33.54
N ALA A 8 11.62 -43.45 33.88
CA ALA A 8 10.94 -42.53 32.99
C ALA A 8 11.83 -41.29 32.87
N ASP A 9 12.31 -41.02 31.65
CA ASP A 9 12.98 -39.75 31.33
C ASP A 9 12.11 -38.59 31.84
N PRO A 10 12.70 -37.60 32.52
CA PRO A 10 11.95 -36.44 32.94
C PRO A 10 11.44 -35.73 31.69
N ALA A 11 10.11 -35.72 31.52
CA ALA A 11 9.46 -34.95 30.48
C ALA A 11 9.96 -33.50 30.57
N PRO A 12 10.30 -32.84 29.42
CA PRO A 12 10.71 -31.46 29.43
C PRO A 12 9.68 -30.62 30.19
N PRO A 13 10.11 -29.68 31.05
CA PRO A 13 9.18 -28.80 31.73
C PRO A 13 8.34 -28.08 30.67
N PRO A 14 6.99 -28.15 30.76
CA PRO A 14 6.09 -27.73 29.68
C PRO A 14 6.33 -26.28 29.22
N ASN A 15 6.76 -25.42 30.14
CA ASN A 15 7.00 -24.00 29.89
C ASN A 15 8.12 -23.73 28.87
N ALA A 16 9.18 -24.54 28.82
CA ALA A 16 10.32 -24.29 27.95
C ALA A 16 9.98 -24.60 26.48
N SER A 17 9.36 -25.75 26.20
CA SER A 17 8.95 -26.12 24.84
C SER A 17 7.87 -25.17 24.29
N GLU A 18 6.97 -24.70 25.15
CA GLU A 18 5.97 -23.70 24.77
C GLU A 18 6.61 -22.35 24.43
N LEU A 19 7.62 -21.90 25.19
CA LEU A 19 8.38 -20.68 24.90
C LEU A 19 9.08 -20.74 23.53
N VAL A 20 9.72 -21.87 23.20
CA VAL A 20 10.37 -22.05 21.88
C VAL A 20 9.34 -22.01 20.75
N LYS A 21 8.18 -22.64 20.91
CA LYS A 21 7.09 -22.55 19.93
C LYS A 21 6.60 -21.11 19.76
N ARG A 22 6.40 -20.37 20.85
CA ARG A 22 5.99 -18.95 20.82
C ARG A 22 7.01 -18.07 20.08
N VAL A 23 8.32 -18.30 20.25
CA VAL A 23 9.36 -17.60 19.47
C VAL A 23 9.25 -17.93 18.00
N ALA A 24 9.16 -19.21 17.64
CA ALA A 24 9.04 -19.63 16.25
C ALA A 24 7.77 -19.07 15.57
N ASP A 25 6.65 -19.02 16.30
CA ASP A 25 5.40 -18.43 15.82
C ASP A 25 5.53 -16.91 15.62
N ALA A 26 6.12 -16.21 16.59
CA ALA A 26 6.36 -14.76 16.48
C ALA A 26 7.33 -14.42 15.34
N GLN A 27 8.35 -15.24 15.09
CA GLN A 27 9.27 -15.08 13.96
C GLN A 27 8.58 -15.31 12.61
N ARG A 28 7.71 -16.32 12.52
CA ARG A 28 6.89 -16.54 11.32
C ARG A 28 5.96 -15.37 11.05
N GLU A 29 5.30 -14.85 12.10
CA GLU A 29 4.47 -13.67 12.00
C GLU A 29 5.26 -12.44 11.56
N ALA A 30 6.44 -12.18 12.16
CA ALA A 30 7.31 -11.06 11.80
C ALA A 30 7.78 -11.15 10.34
N THR A 31 8.07 -12.35 9.83
CA THR A 31 8.43 -12.56 8.43
C THR A 31 7.26 -12.21 7.51
N ALA A 32 6.07 -12.72 7.81
CA ALA A 32 4.86 -12.43 7.03
C ALA A 32 4.52 -10.92 7.06
N LEU A 33 4.69 -10.25 8.21
CA LEU A 33 4.48 -8.81 8.35
C LEU A 33 5.51 -8.00 7.55
N THR A 34 6.76 -8.47 7.48
CA THR A 34 7.81 -7.81 6.69
C THR A 34 7.49 -7.86 5.19
N GLU A 35 7.07 -9.02 4.69
CA GLU A 35 6.62 -9.17 3.30
C GLU A 35 5.41 -8.28 3.01
N GLN A 36 4.41 -8.28 3.91
CA GLN A 36 3.24 -7.40 3.79
C GLN A 36 3.62 -5.92 3.81
N TRP A 37 4.59 -5.52 4.63
CA TRP A 37 5.06 -4.14 4.70
C TRP A 37 5.75 -3.70 3.41
N HIS A 38 6.59 -4.56 2.82
CA HIS A 38 7.19 -4.30 1.52
C HIS A 38 6.12 -4.17 0.43
N ALA A 39 5.15 -5.08 0.39
CA ALA A 39 4.03 -5.01 -0.54
C ALA A 39 3.21 -3.71 -0.35
N ALA A 40 2.93 -3.31 0.89
CA ALA A 40 2.21 -2.08 1.20
C ALA A 40 3.00 -0.83 0.78
N LYS A 41 4.33 -0.83 0.91
CA LYS A 41 5.18 0.26 0.42
C LYS A 41 5.20 0.36 -1.09
N ASP A 42 5.25 -0.77 -1.79
CA ASP A 42 5.17 -0.79 -3.24
C ASP A 42 3.79 -0.30 -3.72
N ASP A 43 2.71 -0.71 -3.06
CA ASP A 43 1.36 -0.21 -3.33
C ASP A 43 1.25 1.31 -3.09
N LEU A 44 1.74 1.80 -1.95
CA LEU A 44 1.80 3.24 -1.65
C LEU A 44 2.58 4.01 -2.73
N LYS A 45 3.73 3.48 -3.16
CA LYS A 45 4.54 4.09 -4.23
C LYS A 45 3.72 4.17 -5.52
N ASN A 46 3.07 3.08 -5.92
CA ASN A 46 2.25 3.00 -7.12
C ASN A 46 1.02 3.93 -7.08
N LYS A 47 0.42 4.15 -5.90
CA LYS A 47 -0.67 5.11 -5.74
C LYS A 47 -0.18 6.55 -5.80
N ARG A 48 0.97 6.85 -5.18
CA ARG A 48 1.61 8.17 -5.26
C ARG A 48 1.97 8.58 -6.68
N THR A 49 2.39 7.64 -7.54
CA THR A 49 2.67 7.96 -8.95
C THR A 49 1.43 8.40 -9.73
N LYS A 50 0.21 8.16 -9.22
CA LYS A 50 -1.04 8.61 -9.85
C LYS A 50 -1.45 10.03 -9.48
N ILE A 51 -0.90 10.60 -8.41
CA ILE A 51 -1.31 11.93 -7.90
C ILE A 51 -0.97 13.04 -8.88
N GLU A 52 0.29 13.12 -9.32
CA GLU A 52 0.73 14.17 -10.24
C GLU A 52 -0.02 14.17 -11.59
N PRO A 53 -0.23 13.04 -12.28
CA PRO A 53 -1.02 13.07 -13.52
C PRO A 53 -2.48 13.46 -13.29
N THR A 54 -3.13 13.04 -12.20
CA THR A 54 -4.51 13.48 -11.90
C THR A 54 -4.57 14.96 -11.56
N ARG A 55 -3.61 15.48 -10.79
CA ARG A 55 -3.49 16.90 -10.47
C ARG A 55 -3.25 17.74 -11.71
N LYS A 56 -2.38 17.28 -12.62
CA LYS A 56 -2.17 17.94 -13.90
C LYS A 56 -3.43 17.95 -14.75
N ALA A 57 -4.14 16.83 -14.84
CA ALA A 57 -5.40 16.75 -15.57
C ALA A 57 -6.46 17.73 -15.02
N ALA A 58 -6.57 17.83 -13.69
CA ALA A 58 -7.46 18.80 -13.03
C ALA A 58 -7.07 20.25 -13.34
N ALA A 59 -5.78 20.58 -13.27
CA ALA A 59 -5.27 21.90 -13.62
C ALA A 59 -5.51 22.25 -15.10
N ASP A 60 -5.23 21.31 -16.01
CA ASP A 60 -5.43 21.49 -17.44
C ASP A 60 -6.94 21.67 -17.77
N ALA A 61 -7.82 20.91 -17.12
CA ALA A 61 -9.27 21.05 -17.29
C ALA A 61 -9.80 22.41 -16.79
N ARG A 62 -9.33 22.87 -15.62
CA ARG A 62 -9.69 24.20 -15.08
C ARG A 62 -9.18 25.32 -15.98
N GLN A 63 -7.97 25.18 -16.51
CA GLN A 63 -7.41 26.17 -17.45
C GLN A 63 -8.21 26.22 -18.77
N ALA A 64 -8.66 25.08 -19.28
CA ALA A 64 -9.50 25.03 -20.47
C ALA A 64 -10.86 25.71 -20.25
N GLU A 65 -11.46 25.48 -19.08
CA GLU A 65 -12.72 26.12 -18.68
C GLU A 65 -12.58 27.65 -18.54
N GLU A 66 -11.51 28.12 -17.89
CA GLU A 66 -11.22 29.54 -17.76
C GLU A 66 -10.95 30.20 -19.13
N THR A 67 -10.20 29.52 -19.99
CA THR A 67 -9.92 30.00 -21.36
C THR A 67 -11.21 30.12 -22.16
N PHE A 68 -12.13 29.16 -22.01
CA PHE A 68 -13.43 29.20 -22.66
C PHE A 68 -14.28 30.37 -22.14
N ARG A 69 -14.32 30.60 -20.82
CA ARG A 69 -15.01 31.75 -20.23
C ARG A 69 -14.45 33.08 -20.70
N ALA A 70 -13.14 33.26 -20.67
CA ALA A 70 -12.49 34.48 -21.14
C ALA A 70 -12.74 34.74 -22.64
N GLY A 71 -12.96 33.69 -23.44
CA GLY A 71 -13.34 33.82 -24.85
C GLY A 71 -14.80 34.29 -25.06
N LEU A 72 -15.67 34.16 -24.07
CA LEU A 72 -17.06 34.63 -24.12
C LEU A 72 -17.20 36.12 -23.74
N ASP A 73 -16.26 36.68 -22.98
CA ASP A 73 -16.30 38.09 -22.55
C ASP A 73 -16.35 39.08 -23.73
N PRO A 74 -15.56 38.93 -24.81
CA PRO A 74 -15.64 39.82 -25.98
C PRO A 74 -16.95 39.67 -26.76
N VAL A 75 -17.54 38.48 -26.80
CA VAL A 75 -18.81 38.21 -27.50
C VAL A 75 -19.97 38.83 -26.74
N THR A 76 -19.99 38.67 -25.41
CA THR A 76 -21.02 39.27 -24.56
C THR A 76 -20.89 40.80 -24.51
N GLN A 77 -19.67 41.34 -24.48
CA GLN A 77 -19.43 42.78 -24.57
C GLN A 77 -19.85 43.35 -25.93
N SER A 78 -19.52 42.68 -27.04
CA SER A 78 -19.95 43.12 -28.37
C SER A 78 -21.47 43.00 -28.57
N ALA A 79 -22.12 41.98 -28.01
CA ALA A 79 -23.59 41.85 -28.04
C ALA A 79 -24.28 42.96 -27.23
N TYR A 80 -23.69 43.39 -26.11
CA TYR A 80 -24.20 44.51 -25.30
C TYR A 80 -23.94 45.88 -25.95
N GLU A 81 -22.78 46.08 -26.58
CA GLU A 81 -22.41 47.34 -27.25
C GLU A 81 -23.13 47.52 -28.60
N ASN A 82 -23.39 46.42 -29.34
CA ASN A 82 -24.16 46.45 -30.60
C ASN A 82 -25.68 46.36 -30.42
N GLY A 83 -26.17 46.13 -29.20
CA GLY A 83 -27.59 46.24 -28.83
C GLY A 83 -28.12 47.67 -28.83
N ASN A 84 -27.63 48.52 -29.75
CA ASN A 84 -28.01 49.91 -29.83
C ASN A 84 -29.43 49.99 -30.40
N LEU A 85 -30.34 50.58 -29.63
CA LEU A 85 -31.76 50.78 -29.98
C LEU A 85 -31.94 51.50 -31.35
N ASP A 86 -30.90 52.18 -31.83
CA ASP A 86 -30.80 52.82 -33.15
C ASP A 86 -30.83 51.83 -34.34
N GLN A 87 -30.36 50.59 -34.17
CA GLN A 87 -30.46 49.57 -35.23
C GLN A 87 -31.88 49.02 -35.35
N LEU A 88 -32.62 48.95 -34.24
CA LEU A 88 -34.01 48.50 -34.20
C LEU A 88 -34.95 49.53 -34.87
N SER A 89 -34.69 50.82 -34.68
CA SER A 89 -35.41 51.91 -35.34
C SER A 89 -35.06 52.03 -36.84
N ALA A 90 -33.83 51.72 -37.24
CA ALA A 90 -33.45 51.59 -38.66
C ALA A 90 -34.08 50.35 -39.35
N LEU A 91 -34.26 49.24 -38.60
CA LEU A 91 -34.89 48.00 -39.07
C LEU A 91 -36.39 48.15 -39.34
N LEU A 92 -37.11 48.89 -38.47
CA LEU A 92 -38.54 49.18 -38.65
C LEU A 92 -38.86 50.03 -39.89
N ALA A 93 -37.85 50.68 -40.48
CA ALA A 93 -37.98 51.55 -41.64
C ALA A 93 -37.46 50.92 -42.96
N SER A 94 -36.95 49.69 -42.95
CA SER A 94 -36.19 49.05 -44.06
C SER A 94 -36.74 47.67 -44.44
N ASP A 95 -36.58 47.26 -45.71
CA ASP A 95 -36.91 45.93 -46.26
C ASP A 95 -35.93 44.80 -45.82
N SER A 96 -35.14 45.02 -44.77
CA SER A 96 -34.18 44.05 -44.21
C SER A 96 -34.67 43.10 -43.08
N PRO A 97 -35.97 42.84 -42.79
CA PRO A 97 -36.38 41.92 -41.72
C PRO A 97 -35.79 40.51 -41.84
N ALA A 98 -35.61 40.02 -43.05
CA ALA A 98 -35.04 38.69 -43.30
C ALA A 98 -33.57 38.58 -42.81
N GLN A 99 -32.74 39.59 -43.08
CA GLN A 99 -31.33 39.60 -42.64
C GLN A 99 -31.18 39.66 -41.11
N TYR A 100 -32.12 40.34 -40.42
CA TYR A 100 -32.12 40.37 -38.96
C TYR A 100 -32.51 39.00 -38.37
N LEU A 101 -33.53 38.35 -38.92
CA LEU A 101 -33.92 37.00 -38.50
C LEU A 101 -32.78 35.99 -38.72
N ASP A 102 -32.08 36.06 -39.85
CA ASP A 102 -30.91 35.21 -40.13
C ASP A 102 -29.79 35.43 -39.10
N GLN A 103 -29.52 36.68 -38.72
CA GLN A 103 -28.55 37.00 -37.67
C GLN A 103 -28.97 36.48 -36.29
N MET A 104 -30.26 36.58 -35.94
CA MET A 104 -30.77 36.04 -34.67
C MET A 104 -30.67 34.50 -34.64
N PHE A 105 -31.00 33.81 -35.72
CA PHE A 105 -30.82 32.36 -35.79
C PHE A 105 -29.34 31.94 -35.68
N ALA A 106 -28.43 32.69 -36.30
CA ALA A 106 -27.00 32.45 -36.17
C ALA A 106 -26.50 32.66 -34.73
N LEU A 107 -26.95 33.73 -34.06
CA LEU A 107 -26.61 34.00 -32.66
C LEU A 107 -27.18 32.95 -31.70
N GLU A 108 -28.43 32.52 -31.89
CA GLU A 108 -29.04 31.46 -31.09
C GLU A 108 -28.28 30.14 -31.26
N GLY A 109 -27.90 29.79 -32.49
CA GLY A 109 -27.07 28.62 -32.78
C GLY A 109 -25.70 28.68 -32.08
N MET A 110 -25.00 29.81 -32.18
CA MET A 110 -23.73 30.01 -31.48
C MET A 110 -23.89 29.95 -29.95
N ALA A 111 -24.94 30.56 -29.40
CA ALA A 111 -25.22 30.51 -27.96
C ALA A 111 -25.51 29.09 -27.48
N ALA A 112 -26.23 28.29 -28.27
CA ALA A 112 -26.47 26.88 -27.99
C ALA A 112 -25.17 26.06 -28.00
N ASP A 113 -24.31 26.24 -29.00
CA ASP A 113 -23.00 25.56 -29.09
C ASP A 113 -22.08 25.95 -27.91
N HIS A 114 -22.08 27.23 -27.54
CA HIS A 114 -21.30 27.70 -26.38
C HIS A 114 -21.81 27.10 -25.07
N ARG A 115 -23.13 26.97 -24.89
CA ARG A 115 -23.71 26.32 -23.72
C ARG A 115 -23.27 24.85 -23.62
N VAL A 116 -23.38 24.11 -24.72
CA VAL A 116 -22.95 22.69 -24.77
C VAL A 116 -21.46 22.56 -24.45
N THR A 117 -20.63 23.43 -25.02
CA THR A 117 -19.17 23.42 -24.78
C THR A 117 -18.84 23.74 -23.32
N LEU A 118 -19.53 24.72 -22.70
CA LEU A 118 -19.36 25.05 -21.29
C LEU A 118 -19.77 23.89 -20.38
N GLU A 119 -20.91 23.26 -20.65
CA GLU A 119 -21.38 22.10 -19.90
C GLU A 119 -20.38 20.94 -19.96
N GLN A 120 -19.80 20.69 -21.14
CA GLN A 120 -18.74 19.69 -21.31
C GLN A 120 -17.47 20.05 -20.53
N ALA A 121 -17.05 21.31 -20.55
CA ALA A 121 -15.89 21.78 -19.81
C ALA A 121 -16.09 21.63 -18.29
N LEU A 122 -17.25 22.03 -17.77
CA LEU A 122 -17.60 21.88 -16.35
C LEU A 122 -17.66 20.41 -15.91
N ALA A 123 -18.20 19.54 -16.77
CA ALA A 123 -18.21 18.10 -16.53
C ALA A 123 -16.78 17.53 -16.49
N ALA A 124 -15.91 17.96 -17.40
CA ALA A 124 -14.51 17.55 -17.43
C ALA A 124 -13.74 18.01 -16.18
N VAL A 125 -13.95 19.24 -15.71
CA VAL A 125 -13.37 19.75 -14.45
C VAL A 125 -13.85 18.90 -13.27
N THR A 126 -15.15 18.64 -13.19
CA THR A 126 -15.72 17.84 -12.10
C THR A 126 -15.14 16.43 -12.04
N GLU A 127 -14.99 15.78 -13.20
CA GLU A 127 -14.43 14.43 -13.27
C GLU A 127 -12.93 14.43 -12.94
N ALA A 128 -12.17 15.41 -13.43
CA ALA A 128 -10.75 15.53 -13.12
C ALA A 128 -10.48 15.82 -11.64
N ASP A 129 -11.26 16.70 -11.02
CA ASP A 129 -11.20 17.00 -9.58
C ASP A 129 -11.55 15.75 -8.74
N ARG A 130 -12.56 14.98 -9.16
CA ARG A 130 -12.91 13.69 -8.52
C ARG A 130 -11.75 12.70 -8.62
N ALA A 131 -11.12 12.60 -9.79
CA ALA A 131 -9.98 11.71 -10.00
C ALA A 131 -8.77 12.10 -9.14
N GLU A 132 -8.47 13.40 -9.01
CA GLU A 132 -7.44 13.92 -8.11
C GLU A 132 -7.75 13.59 -6.65
N ALA A 133 -8.98 13.83 -6.20
CA ALA A 133 -9.41 13.51 -4.84
C ALA A 133 -9.28 12.00 -4.54
N ALA A 134 -9.74 11.15 -5.46
CA ALA A 134 -9.66 9.70 -5.32
C ALA A 134 -8.21 9.20 -5.30
N ALA A 135 -7.31 9.78 -6.09
CA ALA A 135 -5.89 9.44 -6.07
C ALA A 135 -5.24 9.80 -4.73
N ASN A 136 -5.55 10.98 -4.19
CA ASN A 136 -5.07 11.42 -2.88
C ASN A 136 -5.61 10.55 -1.74
N GLU A 137 -6.90 10.22 -1.75
CA GLU A 137 -7.53 9.33 -0.77
C GLU A 137 -6.89 7.93 -0.81
N ALA A 138 -6.71 7.37 -2.00
CA ALA A 138 -6.09 6.07 -2.16
C ALA A 138 -4.64 6.05 -1.63
N ALA A 139 -3.86 7.09 -1.90
CA ALA A 139 -2.50 7.21 -1.38
C ALA A 139 -2.47 7.36 0.15
N SER A 140 -3.41 8.14 0.73
CA SER A 140 -3.57 8.28 2.18
C SER A 140 -3.92 6.94 2.84
N ALA A 141 -4.88 6.21 2.30
CA ALA A 141 -5.27 4.89 2.78
C ALA A 141 -4.10 3.89 2.74
N ALA A 142 -3.30 3.91 1.68
CA ALA A 142 -2.11 3.06 1.59
C ALA A 142 -1.02 3.47 2.59
N GLN A 143 -0.85 4.76 2.88
CA GLN A 143 0.07 5.21 3.93
C GLN A 143 -0.37 4.69 5.30
N LEU A 144 -1.66 4.76 5.62
CA LEU A 144 -2.21 4.21 6.86
C LEU A 144 -1.94 2.70 6.98
N ALA A 145 -2.10 1.95 5.88
CA ALA A 145 -1.79 0.52 5.86
C ALA A 145 -0.29 0.24 6.12
N VAL A 146 0.61 1.00 5.51
CA VAL A 146 2.07 0.91 5.77
C VAL A 146 2.37 1.16 7.25
N ASP A 147 1.75 2.18 7.84
CA ASP A 147 1.97 2.56 9.24
C ASP A 147 1.42 1.50 10.20
N GLU A 148 0.24 0.94 9.92
CA GLU A 148 -0.38 -0.12 10.73
C GLU A 148 0.44 -1.41 10.70
N ILE A 149 0.88 -1.85 9.51
CA ILE A 149 1.71 -3.05 9.38
C ILE A 149 3.07 -2.81 10.05
N GLY A 150 3.64 -1.61 9.94
CA GLY A 150 4.87 -1.23 10.62
C GLY A 150 4.76 -1.31 12.15
N LYS A 151 3.63 -0.87 12.72
CA LYS A 151 3.37 -1.04 14.17
C LYS A 151 3.30 -2.51 14.57
N ARG A 152 2.57 -3.33 13.81
CA ARG A 152 2.45 -4.78 14.07
C ARG A 152 3.81 -5.47 13.97
N GLN A 153 4.68 -5.05 13.04
CA GLN A 153 6.05 -5.55 12.93
C GLN A 153 6.86 -5.23 14.20
N GLN A 154 6.83 -3.99 14.67
CA GLN A 154 7.51 -3.59 15.92
C GLN A 154 7.00 -4.37 17.13
N GLU A 155 5.69 -4.58 17.23
CA GLU A 155 5.10 -5.40 18.29
C GLU A 155 5.57 -6.86 18.23
N ALA A 156 5.68 -7.43 17.03
CA ALA A 156 6.21 -8.78 16.84
C ALA A 156 7.70 -8.87 17.25
N GLU A 157 8.51 -7.87 16.92
CA GLU A 157 9.92 -7.78 17.33
C GLU A 157 10.07 -7.69 18.86
N ILE A 158 9.21 -6.90 19.53
CA ILE A 158 9.17 -6.82 21.00
C ILE A 158 8.85 -8.20 21.60
N ARG A 159 7.83 -8.90 21.08
CA ARG A 159 7.47 -10.26 21.54
C ARG A 159 8.63 -11.25 21.39
N ILE A 160 9.35 -11.19 20.27
CA ILE A 160 10.55 -12.01 20.04
C ILE A 160 11.61 -11.70 21.09
N ALA A 161 11.93 -10.42 21.31
CA ALA A 161 12.95 -10.01 22.28
C ALA A 161 12.61 -10.42 23.72
N GLU A 162 11.34 -10.31 24.13
CA GLU A 162 10.85 -10.75 25.42
C GLU A 162 10.97 -12.27 25.59
N ALA A 163 10.56 -13.03 24.57
CA ALA A 163 10.64 -14.47 24.60
C ALA A 163 12.09 -14.97 24.60
N ASP A 164 12.99 -14.33 23.86
CA ASP A 164 14.44 -14.61 23.90
C ASP A 164 15.06 -14.29 25.26
N LYS A 165 14.57 -13.25 25.95
CA LYS A 165 14.99 -12.95 27.33
C LYS A 165 14.57 -14.05 28.29
N LEU A 166 13.34 -14.54 28.18
CA LEU A 166 12.83 -15.65 28.98
C LEU A 166 13.59 -16.96 28.71
N LEU A 167 13.88 -17.26 27.44
CA LEU A 167 14.70 -18.43 27.06
C LEU A 167 16.12 -18.36 27.66
N ARG A 168 16.72 -17.17 27.74
CA ARG A 168 18.03 -16.96 28.38
C ARG A 168 18.00 -17.13 29.91
N GLN A 169 16.84 -16.98 30.54
CA GLN A 169 16.65 -17.18 31.98
C GLN A 169 16.41 -18.65 32.37
N LEU A 170 16.21 -19.54 31.39
CA LEU A 170 16.03 -20.98 31.65
C LEU A 170 17.30 -21.60 32.25
N SER A 171 17.09 -22.46 33.25
CA SER A 171 18.15 -23.23 33.89
C SER A 171 18.87 -24.17 32.90
N PRO A 172 20.10 -24.62 33.20
CA PRO A 172 20.81 -25.58 32.35
C PRO A 172 20.02 -26.87 32.09
N ALA A 173 19.24 -27.35 33.07
CA ALA A 173 18.40 -28.55 32.95
C ALA A 173 17.22 -28.34 31.98
N GLU A 174 16.56 -27.18 32.05
CA GLU A 174 15.47 -26.80 31.12
C GLU A 174 15.99 -26.63 29.69
N ARG A 175 17.17 -26.03 29.52
CA ARG A 175 17.83 -25.91 28.20
C ARG A 175 18.30 -27.25 27.64
N ALA A 176 18.71 -28.19 28.49
CA ALA A 176 19.05 -29.55 28.06
C ALA A 176 17.80 -30.31 27.57
N ALA A 177 16.67 -30.16 28.26
CA ALA A 177 15.40 -30.76 27.87
C ALA A 177 14.84 -30.18 26.55
N LEU A 178 15.18 -28.93 26.22
CA LEU A 178 14.85 -28.29 24.93
C LEU A 178 15.65 -28.82 23.74
N ARG A 179 16.85 -29.38 23.94
CA ARG A 179 17.66 -29.99 22.87
C ARG A 179 17.09 -31.33 22.40
N GLY A 180 16.05 -31.84 23.07
CA GLY A 180 15.55 -33.21 22.89
C GLY A 180 16.56 -34.25 23.39
N PRO A 181 16.16 -35.53 23.51
CA PRO A 181 17.14 -36.60 23.60
C PRO A 181 18.08 -36.48 22.39
N GLU A 182 19.39 -36.72 22.57
CA GLU A 182 20.35 -36.78 21.46
C GLU A 182 19.78 -37.68 20.37
N VAL A 183 19.15 -37.08 19.35
CA VAL A 183 18.75 -37.83 18.18
C VAL A 183 20.07 -38.11 17.48
N ALA A 184 20.58 -39.33 17.67
CA ALA A 184 21.45 -39.91 16.68
C ALA A 184 20.74 -39.71 15.34
N GLY A 185 21.23 -38.74 14.56
CA GLY A 185 20.67 -38.39 13.27
C GLY A 185 20.52 -39.65 12.40
N PRO A 186 19.80 -39.59 11.28
CA PRO A 186 19.52 -40.75 10.43
C PRO A 186 20.78 -41.45 9.86
N LEU A 187 21.95 -40.87 10.12
CA LEU A 187 23.26 -41.42 9.85
C LEU A 187 23.74 -42.09 11.14
N GLY A 188 23.95 -43.41 11.10
CA GLY A 188 24.51 -44.18 12.22
C GLY A 188 25.86 -43.63 12.73
N PRO A 189 26.54 -44.30 13.67
CA PRO A 189 27.73 -43.78 14.32
C PRO A 189 28.77 -43.30 13.29
N VAL A 190 29.06 -42.00 13.31
CA VAL A 190 30.07 -41.37 12.45
C VAL A 190 31.43 -41.92 12.84
N THR A 191 31.93 -42.90 12.09
CA THR A 191 33.21 -43.56 12.32
C THR A 191 34.26 -42.99 11.37
N GLY A 192 35.41 -42.57 11.92
CA GLY A 192 36.52 -41.98 11.18
C GLY A 192 37.07 -40.70 11.83
N SER A 193 38.37 -40.46 11.64
CA SER A 193 39.06 -39.25 12.10
C SER A 193 39.41 -38.35 10.92
N GLY A 194 39.00 -37.08 10.96
CA GLY A 194 39.23 -36.09 9.91
C GLY A 194 38.22 -34.92 9.98
N ALA A 195 38.41 -33.90 9.14
CA ALA A 195 37.57 -32.69 9.13
C ALA A 195 36.09 -32.98 8.80
N GLY A 196 35.83 -33.89 7.86
CA GLY A 196 34.47 -34.28 7.47
C GLY A 196 33.65 -34.93 8.61
N PRO A 197 34.16 -36.00 9.26
CA PRO A 197 33.52 -36.61 10.44
C PRO A 197 33.36 -35.67 11.64
N ALA A 198 34.21 -34.65 11.78
CA ALA A 198 34.08 -33.63 12.83
C ALA A 198 32.96 -32.61 12.51
N ALA A 199 32.90 -32.14 11.26
CA ALA A 199 31.86 -31.23 10.79
C ALA A 199 30.46 -31.86 10.85
N LEU A 200 30.34 -33.14 10.50
CA LEU A 200 29.07 -33.86 10.56
C LEU A 200 28.56 -34.01 12.01
N ARG A 201 29.45 -34.33 12.97
CA ARG A 201 29.09 -34.36 14.40
C ARG A 201 28.65 -32.99 14.91
N ALA A 202 29.33 -31.92 14.49
CA ALA A 202 28.93 -30.55 14.84
C ALA A 202 27.54 -30.20 14.26
N ALA A 203 27.27 -30.54 12.99
CA ALA A 203 25.96 -30.32 12.38
C ALA A 203 24.83 -31.14 13.05
N MET A 204 25.12 -32.36 13.51
CA MET A 204 24.14 -33.17 14.25
C MET A 204 23.75 -32.53 15.58
N THR A 205 24.66 -31.85 16.29
CA THR A 205 24.31 -31.10 17.52
C THR A 205 23.40 -29.88 17.28
N LYS A 206 23.22 -29.50 16.01
CA LYS A 206 22.36 -28.40 15.58
C LYS A 206 21.00 -28.85 15.08
N LEU A 207 20.78 -30.16 14.99
CA LEU A 207 19.51 -30.75 14.58
C LEU A 207 18.46 -30.52 15.67
N GLY A 208 17.36 -29.84 15.33
CA GLY A 208 16.29 -29.50 16.29
C GLY A 208 16.42 -28.11 16.93
N MET A 209 17.50 -27.36 16.67
CA MET A 209 17.60 -25.96 17.09
C MET A 209 16.74 -25.06 16.18
N PRO A 210 16.00 -24.09 16.74
CA PRO A 210 15.24 -23.12 15.94
C PRO A 210 16.20 -22.23 15.15
N TYR A 211 15.79 -21.86 13.93
CA TYR A 211 16.57 -20.97 13.08
C TYR A 211 16.58 -19.55 13.66
N LEU A 212 17.77 -19.01 13.99
CA LEU A 212 17.96 -17.60 14.33
C LEU A 212 18.46 -16.81 13.13
N TRP A 213 17.78 -15.71 12.81
CA TRP A 213 18.20 -14.79 11.76
C TRP A 213 19.51 -14.07 12.13
N GLY A 214 20.47 -14.04 11.19
CA GLY A 214 21.76 -13.33 11.32
C GLY A 214 22.91 -14.13 11.96
N ALA A 215 22.69 -15.38 12.37
CA ALA A 215 23.75 -16.29 12.79
C ALA A 215 24.23 -17.15 11.61
N GLU A 216 25.51 -17.53 11.59
CA GLU A 216 26.10 -18.47 10.63
C GLU A 216 25.61 -19.93 10.81
N GLY A 217 24.43 -20.11 11.40
CA GLY A 217 23.79 -21.38 11.70
C GLY A 217 22.64 -21.22 12.70
N PRO A 218 21.88 -22.31 12.97
CA PRO A 218 20.84 -22.32 14.00
C PRO A 218 21.42 -22.22 15.43
#